data_AF-A0A1Q3CGN5-F1
#
_entry.id   AF-A0A1Q3CGN5-F1
#
_cell.length_a   1.000
_cell.length_b   1.000
_cell.length_c   1.000
_cell.angle_alpha   90.00
_cell.angle_beta   90.00
_cell.angle_gamma   90.00
#
_symmetry.space_group_name_H-M   'P 1'
#
loop_
_entity.id
_entity.type
_entity.pdbx_description
1 polymer ?
#
loop_
_entity_poly.entity_id
_entity_poly.type
_entity_poly.pdbx_seq_one_letter_code
_entity_poly.pdbx_strand_id
1 'polypeptide(L)'
;DSSKSDKDEKEVICYECNKPGHIRQDCPKLKNKKDKNKAIIATWSDSDDSSSDKDENEEITNIAFMAMEDENEVCSSSLSYNDLQNEYNELIDILDDLNIEYQLLKK
;
A
#
# COMPACT_ATOMS: atom_id res chain seq x y z
N ASP A 1 14.08 -37.33 7.69
CA ASP A 1 12.72 -36.78 7.91
C ASP A 1 12.62 -36.22 9.32
N SER A 2 12.20 -34.98 9.58
CA SER A 2 11.54 -34.00 8.75
C SER A 2 11.95 -32.60 9.22
N SER A 3 12.27 -31.74 8.26
CA SER A 3 12.42 -30.29 8.42
C SER A 3 11.07 -29.69 8.83
N LYS A 4 10.96 -29.22 10.07
CA LYS A 4 9.86 -28.34 10.47
C LYS A 4 10.20 -26.94 9.93
N SER A 5 9.47 -26.52 8.91
CA SER A 5 9.47 -25.14 8.43
C SER A 5 8.52 -24.35 9.30
N ASP A 6 9.07 -23.51 10.19
CA ASP A 6 8.32 -22.48 10.89
C ASP A 6 7.86 -21.46 9.84
N LYS A 7 6.64 -21.66 9.32
CA LYS A 7 5.95 -20.64 8.54
C LYS A 7 5.34 -19.70 9.57
N ASP A 8 5.92 -18.52 9.70
CA ASP A 8 5.29 -17.40 10.38
C ASP A 8 3.93 -17.15 9.72
N GLU A 9 2.88 -17.73 10.29
CA GLU A 9 1.49 -17.42 10.00
C GLU A 9 1.25 -15.99 10.47
N LYS A 10 1.63 -15.01 9.64
CA LYS A 10 1.36 -13.60 9.90
C LYS A 10 -0.14 -13.44 10.06
N GLU A 11 -0.56 -13.27 11.30
CA GLU A 11 -1.96 -13.09 11.66
C GLU A 11 -2.52 -11.91 10.85
N VAL A 12 -3.61 -12.13 10.13
CA VAL A 12 -4.21 -11.11 9.27
C VAL A 12 -4.84 -10.04 10.16
N ILE A 13 -4.22 -8.85 10.23
CA ILE A 13 -4.69 -7.73 11.05
C ILE A 13 -5.32 -6.66 10.16
N CYS A 14 -6.51 -6.20 10.56
CA CYS A 14 -7.22 -5.12 9.87
C CYS A 14 -6.60 -3.76 10.19
N TYR A 15 -6.14 -3.04 9.18
CA TYR A 15 -5.55 -1.70 9.33
C TYR A 15 -6.53 -0.60 9.80
N GLU A 16 -7.85 -0.81 9.69
CA GLU A 16 -8.86 0.19 10.09
C GLU A 16 -9.29 0.08 11.55
N CYS A 17 -9.13 -1.10 12.16
CA CYS A 17 -9.59 -1.33 13.53
C CYS A 17 -8.57 -2.06 14.41
N ASN A 18 -7.42 -2.41 13.85
CA ASN A 18 -6.31 -3.13 14.47
C ASN A 18 -6.74 -4.44 15.13
N LYS A 19 -7.81 -5.07 14.62
CA LYS A 19 -8.27 -6.39 15.08
C LYS A 19 -7.81 -7.47 14.11
N PRO A 20 -7.39 -8.64 14.61
CA PRO A 20 -7.05 -9.78 13.77
C PRO A 20 -8.29 -10.41 13.13
N GLY A 21 -8.06 -11.32 12.18
CA GLY A 21 -9.08 -12.18 11.56
C GLY A 21 -9.75 -11.62 10.31
N HIS A 22 -9.41 -10.40 9.87
CA HIS A 22 -9.93 -9.82 8.63
C HIS A 22 -9.03 -8.73 8.07
N ILE A 23 -9.10 -8.51 6.75
CA ILE A 23 -8.46 -7.38 6.08
C ILE A 23 -9.38 -6.16 6.07
N ARG A 24 -8.84 -4.99 5.73
CA ARG A 24 -9.56 -3.71 5.66
C ARG A 24 -10.91 -3.79 4.92
N GLN A 25 -10.97 -4.53 3.81
CA GLN A 25 -12.19 -4.66 2.99
C GLN A 25 -13.36 -5.33 3.72
N ASP A 26 -13.06 -6.25 4.63
CA ASP A 26 -14.05 -7.00 5.40
C ASP A 26 -14.39 -6.33 6.73
N CYS A 27 -13.79 -5.17 7.02
CA CYS A 27 -13.98 -4.47 8.28
C CYS A 27 -15.46 -4.09 8.46
N PRO A 28 -16.11 -4.54 9.55
CA PRO A 28 -17.52 -4.23 9.78
C PRO A 28 -17.75 -2.73 9.95
N LYS A 29 -16.72 -1.97 10.38
CA LYS A 29 -16.78 -0.49 10.42
C LYS A 29 -16.93 0.14 9.02
N LEU A 30 -16.45 -0.52 7.97
CA LEU A 30 -16.51 -0.05 6.59
C LEU A 30 -17.88 -0.29 5.94
N LYS A 31 -18.61 -1.32 6.38
CA LYS A 31 -19.92 -1.72 5.82
C LYS A 31 -21.05 -0.73 6.11
N ASN A 32 -20.89 0.19 7.07
CA ASN A 32 -21.92 1.16 7.45
C ASN A 32 -22.03 2.39 6.52
N LYS A 33 -21.37 2.38 5.35
CA LYS A 33 -21.29 3.52 4.42
C LYS A 33 -21.80 3.23 3.00
N LYS A 34 -22.64 2.22 2.80
CA LYS A 34 -23.20 1.91 1.48
C LYS A 34 -24.70 1.99 1.54
N ASP A 35 -25.27 3.13 1.15
CA ASP A 35 -26.67 3.26 0.68
C ASP A 35 -26.94 4.68 0.16
N LYS A 36 -26.23 5.14 -0.89
CA LYS A 36 -26.69 6.34 -1.63
C LYS A 36 -26.35 6.43 -3.14
N ASN A 37 -25.83 5.37 -3.76
CA ASN A 37 -25.33 5.47 -5.15
C ASN A 37 -26.23 4.82 -6.22
N LYS A 38 -27.53 4.63 -5.96
CA LYS A 38 -28.48 4.23 -7.02
C LYS A 38 -28.95 5.40 -7.89
N ALA A 39 -28.93 6.63 -7.36
CA ALA A 39 -29.44 7.81 -8.06
C ALA A 39 -28.54 8.30 -9.22
N ILE A 40 -27.25 7.93 -9.22
CA ILE A 40 -26.28 8.42 -10.22
C ILE A 40 -26.37 7.60 -11.53
N ILE A 41 -26.79 6.32 -11.45
CA ILE A 41 -26.92 5.43 -12.62
C ILE A 41 -28.14 5.78 -13.49
N ALA A 42 -29.21 6.33 -12.89
CA ALA A 42 -30.47 6.60 -13.59
C ALA A 42 -30.44 7.84 -14.52
N THR A 43 -29.36 8.63 -14.52
CA THR A 43 -29.27 9.84 -15.36
C THR A 43 -28.65 9.58 -16.75
N TRP A 44 -28.15 8.36 -17.01
CA TRP A 44 -27.67 7.97 -18.34
C TRP A 44 -28.79 7.27 -19.13
N SER A 45 -29.41 8.09 -19.99
CA SER A 45 -30.35 7.79 -21.08
C SER A 45 -30.85 6.35 -21.21
N ASP A 46 -32.15 6.20 -20.91
CA ASP A 46 -33.00 5.06 -21.25
C ASP A 46 -33.08 4.87 -22.77
N SER A 47 -32.23 3.99 -23.29
CA SER A 47 -32.48 3.31 -24.56
C SER A 47 -32.74 1.86 -24.19
N ASP A 48 -34.02 1.49 -24.22
CA ASP A 48 -34.52 0.14 -23.98
C ASP A 48 -33.65 -0.90 -24.69
N ASP A 49 -32.82 -1.62 -23.93
CA ASP A 49 -32.28 -2.91 -24.39
C ASP A 49 -32.38 -3.95 -23.27
N SER A 50 -33.40 -4.79 -23.46
CA SER A 50 -33.56 -6.15 -22.97
C SER A 50 -32.80 -6.55 -21.70
N SER A 51 -33.58 -6.77 -20.64
CA SER A 51 -33.20 -7.64 -19.51
C SER A 51 -32.47 -8.89 -20.00
N SER A 52 -31.19 -8.98 -19.64
CA SER A 52 -30.42 -10.21 -19.65
C SER A 52 -29.49 -10.14 -18.45
N ASP A 53 -29.81 -10.93 -17.42
CA ASP A 53 -28.92 -11.22 -16.30
C ASP A 53 -27.56 -11.65 -16.83
N LYS A 54 -26.58 -10.75 -16.78
CA LYS A 54 -25.18 -11.11 -16.79
C LYS A 54 -24.48 -10.27 -15.74
N ASP A 55 -23.99 -10.97 -14.72
CA ASP A 55 -22.86 -10.57 -13.91
C ASP A 55 -21.71 -10.25 -14.87
N GLU A 56 -21.69 -9.01 -15.35
CA GLU A 56 -20.59 -8.46 -16.10
C GLU A 56 -19.91 -7.50 -15.16
N ASN A 57 -18.67 -7.88 -14.90
CA ASN A 57 -17.58 -7.16 -14.29
C ASN A 57 -17.53 -5.76 -14.92
N GLU A 58 -18.43 -4.88 -14.51
CA GLU A 58 -18.50 -3.52 -15.01
C GLU A 58 -17.26 -2.84 -14.47
N GLU A 59 -16.29 -2.66 -15.36
CA GLU A 59 -15.10 -1.86 -15.14
C GLU A 59 -15.55 -0.43 -14.84
N ILE A 60 -15.90 -0.19 -13.57
CA ILE A 60 -16.19 1.14 -13.05
C ILE A 60 -14.86 1.90 -13.02
N THR A 61 -14.55 2.50 -14.17
CA THR A 61 -13.92 3.81 -14.35
C THR A 61 -12.92 4.21 -13.25
N ASN A 62 -11.65 3.92 -13.52
CA ASN A 62 -10.47 4.56 -12.89
C ASN A 62 -10.38 6.06 -13.27
N ILE A 63 -11.45 6.84 -13.06
CA ILE A 63 -11.52 8.27 -13.43
C ILE A 63 -11.75 9.16 -12.20
N ALA A 64 -11.51 8.66 -10.97
CA ALA A 64 -11.68 9.50 -9.77
C ALA A 64 -10.73 9.16 -8.60
N PHE A 65 -9.42 9.06 -8.85
CA PHE A 65 -8.39 9.06 -7.78
C PHE A 65 -7.57 10.35 -7.68
N MET A 66 -7.87 11.36 -8.51
CA MET A 66 -7.16 12.65 -8.51
C MET A 66 -7.95 13.78 -7.82
N ALA A 67 -9.11 13.48 -7.22
CA ALA A 67 -10.01 14.48 -6.67
C ALA A 67 -10.23 14.28 -5.17
N MET A 68 -9.14 14.41 -4.41
CA MET A 68 -9.16 14.81 -3.00
C MET A 68 -7.79 15.37 -2.67
N GLU A 69 -7.70 16.70 -2.50
CA GLU A 69 -6.71 17.30 -1.63
C GLU A 69 -7.03 16.80 -0.23
N ASP A 70 -6.43 15.68 0.16
CA ASP A 70 -6.47 15.21 1.53
C ASP A 70 -5.05 14.76 1.87
N GLU A 71 -4.54 15.41 2.90
CA GLU A 71 -3.21 15.35 3.47
C GLU A 71 -2.99 13.98 4.11
N ASN A 72 -3.05 12.92 3.30
CA ASN A 72 -2.47 11.65 3.67
C ASN A 72 -0.95 11.78 3.51
N GLU A 73 -0.36 12.68 4.28
CA GLU A 73 1.02 12.61 4.70
C GLU A 73 1.12 11.33 5.53
N VAL A 74 1.22 10.21 4.82
CA VAL A 74 1.95 9.08 5.33
C VAL A 74 3.30 9.69 5.64
N CYS A 75 3.58 9.97 6.91
CA CYS A 75 4.95 10.03 7.40
C CYS A 75 5.48 8.59 7.32
N SER A 76 5.61 8.13 6.08
CA SER A 76 6.68 7.24 5.70
C SER A 76 7.87 8.10 6.05
N SER A 77 8.47 7.86 7.20
CA SER A 77 9.83 8.31 7.47
C SER A 77 10.81 7.59 6.52
N SER A 78 10.44 7.40 5.25
CA SER A 78 11.34 7.33 4.13
C SER A 78 12.20 8.57 4.26
N LEU A 79 13.44 8.35 4.70
CA LEU A 79 14.49 9.34 4.69
C LEU A 79 14.33 10.20 3.44
N SER A 80 14.44 11.51 3.62
CA SER A 80 14.57 12.40 2.48
C SER A 80 15.74 11.92 1.63
N TYR A 81 15.72 12.16 0.33
CA TYR A 81 16.88 11.91 -0.53
C TYR A 81 18.16 12.51 0.08
N ASN A 82 18.03 13.66 0.74
CA ASN A 82 19.14 14.32 1.43
C ASN A 82 19.65 13.52 2.63
N ASP A 83 18.76 12.93 3.43
CA ASP A 83 19.16 12.11 4.58
C ASP A 83 19.91 10.88 4.05
N LEU A 84 19.31 10.16 3.09
CA LEU A 84 19.93 8.99 2.44
C LEU A 84 21.31 9.30 1.84
N GLN A 85 21.45 10.48 1.23
CA GLN A 85 22.70 10.96 0.66
C GLN A 85 23.75 11.21 1.74
N ASN A 86 23.34 11.71 2.93
CA ASN A 86 24.24 11.93 4.05
C ASN A 86 24.77 10.60 4.60
N GLU A 87 23.92 9.59 4.84
CA GLU A 87 24.41 8.29 5.32
C GLU A 87 25.31 7.61 4.30
N TYR A 88 25.01 7.75 3.00
CA TYR A 88 25.90 7.26 1.94
C TYR A 88 27.29 7.91 2.03
N ASN A 89 27.36 9.23 2.23
CA ASN A 89 28.64 9.93 2.35
C ASN A 89 29.42 9.48 3.59
N GLU A 90 28.74 9.32 4.73
CA GLU A 90 29.38 8.80 5.96
C GLU A 90 30.00 7.41 5.75
N LEU A 91 29.32 6.53 5.00
CA LEU A 91 29.85 5.20 4.68
C LEU A 91 31.08 5.27 3.77
N ILE A 92 31.14 6.23 2.85
CA ILE A 92 32.30 6.45 1.98
C ILE A 92 33.52 6.90 2.80
N ASP A 93 33.33 7.83 3.74
CA ASP A 93 34.42 8.30 4.60
C ASP A 93 35.02 7.15 5.42
N ILE A 94 34.17 6.31 6.01
CA ILE A 94 34.61 5.11 6.77
C ILE A 94 35.36 4.12 5.87
N LEU A 95 34.90 3.93 4.63
CA LEU A 95 35.55 3.04 3.66
C LEU A 95 36.95 3.52 3.30
N ASP A 96 37.11 4.83 3.09
CA ASP A 96 38.39 5.45 2.77
C ASP A 96 39.38 5.32 3.94
N ASP A 97 38.93 5.59 5.17
CA ASP A 97 39.73 5.39 6.38
C ASP A 97 40.19 3.95 6.54
N LEU A 98 39.27 2.98 6.37
CA LEU A 98 39.60 1.56 6.45
C LEU A 98 40.57 1.14 5.36
N ASN A 99 40.43 1.66 4.15
CA ASN A 99 41.35 1.39 3.06
C ASN A 99 42.75 1.94 3.37
N ILE A 100 42.87 3.13 3.97
CA ILE A 100 44.15 3.68 4.43
C ILE A 100 44.79 2.74 5.45
N GLU A 101 44.05 2.32 6.48
CA GLU A 101 44.54 1.37 7.49
C GLU A 101 44.99 0.04 6.87
N TYR A 102 44.21 -0.50 5.93
CA TYR A 102 44.55 -1.72 5.21
C TYR A 102 45.87 -1.57 4.42
N GLN A 103 46.08 -0.45 3.71
CA GLN A 103 47.34 -0.22 3.00
C GLN A 103 48.54 -0.09 3.95
N LEU A 104 48.34 0.48 5.14
CA LEU A 104 49.38 0.56 6.16
C LEU A 104 49.75 -0.83 6.71
N LEU A 105 48.75 -1.69 6.95
CA LEU A 105 48.94 -3.04 7.46
C LEU A 105 49.48 -4.03 6.42
N LYS A 106 49.19 -3.79 5.14
CA LYS A 106 49.67 -4.61 4.01
C LYS A 106 51.17 -4.45 3.75
N LYS A 107 51.78 -3.38 4.23
CA LYS A 107 53.20 -3.07 4.05
C LYS A 107 54.08 -3.85 5.02
#